data_AF-A0A015NK69-F1
#
_entry.id   AF-A0A015NK69-F1
#
_cell.length_a   1.000
_cell.length_b   1.000
_cell.length_c   1.000
_cell.angle_alpha   90.00
_cell.angle_beta   90.00
_cell.angle_gamma   90.00
#
_symmetry.space_group_name_H-M   'P 1'
#
loop_
_entity.id
_entity.type
_entity.pdbx_description
1 polymer ?
#
loop_
_entity_poly.entity_id
_entity_poly.type
_entity_poly.pdbx_seq_one_letter_code
_entity_poly.pdbx_strand_id
1 'polypeptide(L)'
;MDNQTKLTPSSLLRQKFSHLRALTDLAKLFGAHVVDVASDNVIMELTAKPTRLDAFIKLVKPFGILEAARSGTMALPRTPLLGHEEKVAEEDSGDNLIDASMLPPG
;
A
#
# COMPACT_ATOMS: atom_id res chain seq x y z
N MET A 1 8.67 28.92 -29.86
CA MET A 1 8.16 27.88 -28.95
C MET A 1 7.96 26.68 -29.87
N ASP A 2 8.86 25.71 -29.99
CA ASP A 2 9.58 24.99 -28.93
C ASP A 2 10.98 24.59 -29.38
N ASN A 3 11.98 24.95 -28.58
CA ASN A 3 13.35 24.51 -28.75
C ASN A 3 13.46 23.09 -28.17
N GLN A 4 13.02 22.09 -28.94
CA GLN A 4 13.39 20.70 -28.66
C GLN A 4 14.89 20.56 -28.93
N THR A 5 15.67 20.83 -27.89
CA THR A 5 17.11 20.61 -27.85
C THR A 5 17.35 19.16 -28.26
N LYS A 6 17.93 18.95 -29.45
CA LYS A 6 18.33 17.61 -29.91
C LYS A 6 19.41 17.10 -28.96
N LEU A 7 19.01 16.38 -27.91
CA LEU A 7 19.95 15.71 -27.02
C LEU A 7 20.77 14.71 -27.84
N THR A 8 22.07 14.63 -27.53
CA THR A 8 22.91 13.59 -28.12
C THR A 8 22.42 12.20 -27.67
N PRO A 9 22.61 11.14 -28.48
CA PRO A 9 22.19 9.78 -28.11
C PRO A 9 22.68 9.35 -26.73
N SER A 10 23.92 9.68 -26.38
CA SER A 10 24.50 9.36 -25.07
C SER A 10 23.85 10.12 -23.91
N SER A 11 23.37 11.35 -24.14
CA SER A 11 22.65 12.13 -23.14
C SER A 11 21.26 11.54 -22.87
N LEU A 12 20.52 11.19 -23.94
CA LEU A 12 19.22 10.54 -23.84
C LEU A 12 19.31 9.21 -23.08
N LEU A 13 20.32 8.40 -23.40
CA LEU A 13 20.53 7.11 -22.74
C LEU A 13 20.72 7.30 -21.22
N ARG A 14 21.57 8.25 -20.81
CA ARG A 14 21.79 8.56 -19.39
C ARG A 14 20.52 9.05 -18.71
N GLN A 15 19.73 9.89 -19.37
CA GLN A 15 18.45 10.36 -18.83
C GLN A 15 17.46 9.21 -18.64
N LYS A 16 17.35 8.30 -19.62
CA LYS A 16 16.50 7.10 -19.51
C LYS A 16 16.90 6.24 -18.31
N PHE A 17 18.19 5.96 -18.14
CA PHE A 17 18.68 5.21 -16.98
C PHE A 17 18.45 5.96 -15.65
N SER A 18 18.54 7.29 -15.64
CA SER A 18 18.19 8.09 -14.46
C SER A 18 16.72 7.96 -14.09
N HIS A 19 15.81 7.98 -15.07
CA HIS A 19 14.39 7.76 -14.83
C HIS A 19 14.10 6.35 -14.36
N LEU A 20 14.70 5.34 -15.00
CA LEU A 20 14.57 3.94 -14.59
C LEU A 20 15.00 3.72 -13.13
N ARG A 21 16.11 4.33 -12.71
CA ARG A 21 16.59 4.26 -11.33
C ARG A 21 15.58 4.88 -10.36
N ALA A 22 15.08 6.08 -10.68
CA ALA A 22 14.09 6.76 -9.85
C ALA A 22 12.78 5.95 -9.72
N LEU A 23 12.29 5.37 -10.82
CA LEU A 23 11.11 4.48 -10.82
C LEU A 23 11.36 3.22 -9.98
N THR A 24 12.54 2.63 -10.10
CA THR A 24 12.93 1.44 -9.31
C THR A 24 12.99 1.76 -7.80
N ASP A 25 13.50 2.93 -7.44
CA ASP A 25 13.57 3.36 -6.04
C ASP A 25 12.17 3.67 -5.47
N LEU A 26 11.31 4.32 -6.25
CA LEU A 26 9.89 4.50 -5.90
C LEU A 26 9.18 3.16 -5.73
N ALA A 27 9.43 2.20 -6.63
CA ALA A 27 8.86 0.87 -6.54
C ALA A 27 9.23 0.21 -5.20
N LYS A 28 10.51 0.22 -4.83
CA LYS A 28 10.99 -0.32 -3.54
C LYS A 28 10.33 0.32 -2.33
N LEU A 29 10.18 1.66 -2.31
CA LEU A 29 9.55 2.38 -1.21
C LEU A 29 8.06 2.01 -1.04
N PHE A 30 7.38 1.66 -2.13
CA PHE A 30 5.97 1.26 -2.11
C PHE A 30 5.76 -0.24 -1.92
N GLY A 31 6.81 -1.05 -2.00
CA GLY A 31 6.71 -2.52 -2.02
C GLY A 31 6.21 -3.04 -3.37
N ALA A 32 6.44 -2.29 -4.44
CA ALA A 32 6.17 -2.70 -5.81
C ALA A 32 7.35 -3.48 -6.39
N HIS A 33 7.09 -4.32 -7.39
CA HIS A 33 8.09 -5.09 -8.11
C HIS A 33 8.20 -4.59 -9.56
N VAL A 34 9.43 -4.44 -10.05
CA VAL A 34 9.69 -4.25 -11.48
C VAL A 34 9.67 -5.63 -12.12
N VAL A 35 8.71 -5.88 -13.01
CA VAL A 35 8.47 -7.20 -13.61
C VAL A 35 9.03 -7.32 -15.02
N ASP A 36 9.17 -6.20 -15.74
CA ASP A 36 9.77 -6.15 -17.07
C ASP A 36 10.46 -4.80 -17.32
N VAL A 37 11.54 -4.82 -18.11
CA VAL A 37 12.32 -3.63 -18.47
C VAL A 37 12.68 -3.71 -19.95
N ALA A 38 12.16 -2.76 -20.74
CA ALA A 38 12.51 -2.58 -22.15
C ALA A 38 13.42 -1.36 -22.35
N SER A 39 13.78 -1.07 -23.61
CA SER A 39 14.60 0.10 -23.98
C SER A 39 13.95 1.44 -23.62
N ASP A 40 12.62 1.48 -23.65
CA ASP A 40 11.83 2.71 -23.59
C ASP A 40 10.69 2.68 -22.56
N ASN A 41 10.49 1.55 -21.89
CA ASN A 41 9.44 1.38 -20.89
C ASN A 41 9.87 0.40 -19.78
N VAL A 42 9.07 0.38 -18.72
CA VAL A 42 9.21 -0.52 -17.58
C VAL A 42 7.82 -0.88 -17.09
N ILE A 43 7.62 -2.15 -16.74
CA ILE A 43 6.37 -2.65 -16.17
C ILE A 43 6.59 -2.90 -14.68
N MET A 44 5.67 -2.38 -13.86
CA MET A 44 5.71 -2.52 -12.41
C MET A 44 4.38 -3.05 -11.89
N GLU A 45 4.44 -3.92 -10.89
CA GLU A 45 3.27 -4.41 -10.17
C GLU A 45 3.29 -3.96 -8.70
N LEU A 46 2.12 -3.67 -8.14
CA LEU A 46 1.97 -3.27 -6.74
C LEU A 46 0.66 -3.80 -6.17
N THR A 47 0.76 -4.53 -5.05
CA THR A 47 -0.39 -4.92 -4.25
C THR A 47 -0.45 -4.08 -2.98
N ALA A 48 -1.47 -3.23 -2.87
CA ALA A 48 -1.64 -2.36 -1.70
C ALA A 48 -3.11 -1.96 -1.51
N LYS A 49 -3.42 -1.34 -0.35
CA LYS A 49 -4.70 -0.67 -0.13
C LYS A 49 -4.95 0.41 -1.21
N PRO A 50 -6.20 0.66 -1.62
CA PRO A 50 -6.51 1.64 -2.68
C PRO A 50 -5.84 3.00 -2.49
N THR A 51 -5.83 3.52 -1.26
CA THR A 51 -5.20 4.82 -0.92
C THR A 51 -3.69 4.86 -1.17
N ARG A 52 -2.98 3.76 -0.90
CA ARG A 52 -1.53 3.66 -1.17
C ARG A 52 -1.25 3.49 -2.67
N LEU A 53 -2.14 2.80 -3.40
CA LEU A 53 -2.06 2.68 -4.86
C LEU A 53 -2.23 4.04 -5.55
N ASP A 54 -3.21 4.84 -5.10
CA ASP A 54 -3.46 6.18 -5.64
C ASP A 54 -2.26 7.11 -5.43
N ALA A 55 -1.63 7.03 -4.25
CA ALA A 55 -0.40 7.76 -3.95
C ALA A 55 0.77 7.34 -4.86
N PHE A 56 0.93 6.04 -5.11
CA PHE A 56 1.94 5.52 -6.03
C PHE A 56 1.73 6.05 -7.44
N ILE A 57 0.52 5.91 -7.98
CA ILE A 57 0.14 6.38 -9.32
C ILE A 57 0.43 7.88 -9.48
N LYS A 58 0.12 8.68 -8.45
CA LYS A 58 0.39 10.13 -8.45
C LYS A 58 1.89 10.45 -8.56
N LEU A 59 2.76 9.66 -7.93
CA LEU A 59 4.22 9.86 -7.96
C LEU A 59 4.84 9.40 -9.29
N VAL A 60 4.33 8.35 -9.91
CA VAL A 60 4.85 7.85 -11.19
C VAL A 60 4.28 8.59 -12.40
N LYS A 61 3.13 9.26 -12.25
CA LYS A 61 2.46 10.01 -13.34
C LYS A 61 3.38 10.96 -14.14
N PRO A 62 4.31 11.72 -13.54
CA PRO A 62 5.21 12.61 -14.28
C PRO A 62 6.19 11.91 -15.22
N PHE A 63 6.49 10.63 -14.99
CA PHE A 63 7.36 9.85 -15.87
C PHE A 63 6.65 9.38 -17.15
N GLY A 64 5.32 9.49 -17.19
CA GLY A 64 4.47 9.02 -18.29
C GLY A 64 4.01 7.59 -18.05
N ILE A 65 2.72 7.43 -17.75
CA ILE A 65 2.06 6.12 -17.69
C ILE A 65 1.55 5.81 -19.09
N LEU A 66 2.18 4.84 -19.76
CA LEU A 66 1.76 4.39 -21.09
C LEU A 66 0.45 3.60 -21.00
N GLU A 67 0.40 2.65 -20.07
CA GLU A 67 -0.72 1.76 -19.83
C GLU A 67 -0.84 1.49 -18.33
N ALA A 68 -2.06 1.23 -17.85
CA ALA A 68 -2.31 0.85 -16.47
C ALA A 68 -3.48 -0.14 -16.39
N ALA A 69 -3.26 -1.24 -15.67
CA ALA A 69 -4.30 -2.18 -15.29
C ALA A 69 -4.43 -2.17 -13.76
N ARG A 70 -5.64 -1.96 -13.25
CA ARG A 70 -5.94 -1.95 -11.82
C ARG A 70 -7.13 -2.86 -11.55
N SER A 71 -6.94 -3.81 -10.65
CA SER A 71 -8.04 -4.63 -10.16
C SER A 71 -8.97 -3.83 -9.24
N GLY A 72 -10.20 -4.33 -9.06
CA GLY A 72 -11.08 -3.85 -8.01
C GLY A 72 -10.51 -4.12 -6.61
N THR A 73 -11.11 -3.50 -5.60
CA THR A 73 -10.78 -3.75 -4.20
C THR A 73 -11.22 -5.16 -3.82
N MET A 74 -10.29 -5.93 -3.25
CA MET A 74 -10.56 -7.23 -2.64
C MET A 74 -10.42 -7.11 -1.12
N ALA A 75 -11.26 -7.82 -0.38
CA ALA A 75 -11.22 -7.80 1.08
C ALA A 75 -11.29 -9.23 1.62
N LEU A 76 -10.46 -9.51 2.63
CA LEU A 76 -10.50 -10.72 3.43
C LEU A 76 -10.43 -10.28 4.89
N PRO A 77 -11.47 -10.55 5.72
CA PRO A 77 -11.43 -10.21 7.13
C PRO A 77 -10.26 -10.94 7.80
N ARG A 78 -9.52 -10.22 8.65
CA ARG A 78 -8.48 -10.80 9.49
C ARG A 78 -9.06 -11.04 10.88
N THR A 79 -8.62 -12.10 11.54
CA THR A 79 -8.94 -12.30 12.95
C THR A 79 -8.34 -11.15 13.76
N PRO A 80 -9.15 -10.38 14.51
CA PRO A 80 -8.61 -9.37 15.41
C PRO A 80 -7.80 -10.08 16.51
N LEU A 81 -6.54 -9.69 16.68
CA LEU A 81 -5.79 -10.05 17.88
C LEU A 81 -6.16 -9.03 18.94
N LEU A 82 -7.13 -9.38 19.79
CA LEU A 82 -7.37 -8.68 21.03
C LEU A 82 -6.21 -9.05 21.95
N GLY A 83 -5.40 -8.06 22.35
CA GLY A 83 -4.41 -8.25 23.40
C GLY A 83 -5.09 -8.73 24.67
N HIS A 84 -4.34 -9.35 25.59
CA HIS A 84 -4.86 -9.89 26.85
C HIS A 84 -5.62 -8.85 27.72
N GLU A 85 -5.59 -7.56 27.38
CA GLU A 85 -6.18 -6.49 28.20
C GLU A 85 -7.52 -5.92 27.69
N GLU A 86 -8.05 -6.38 26.54
CA GLU A 86 -9.32 -5.85 25.98
C GLU A 86 -10.54 -6.79 26.19
N LYS A 87 -10.47 -7.74 27.13
CA LYS A 87 -11.59 -8.61 27.52
C LYS A 87 -12.42 -8.09 28.71
N VAL A 88 -12.44 -6.79 28.98
CA VAL A 88 -13.12 -6.24 30.19
C VAL A 88 -14.43 -5.49 29.88
N ALA A 89 -14.90 -5.43 28.63
CA ALA A 89 -16.03 -4.56 28.30
C ALA A 89 -17.27 -5.27 27.74
N GLU A 90 -17.56 -6.54 28.10
CA GLU A 90 -18.87 -7.15 27.77
C GLU A 90 -19.37 -8.16 28.84
N GLU A 91 -19.28 -7.86 30.14
CA GLU A 91 -20.10 -8.53 31.19
C GLU A 91 -20.36 -7.58 32.38
N ASP A 92 -20.96 -6.40 32.15
CA ASP A 92 -21.55 -5.60 33.25
C ASP A 92 -22.94 -5.08 32.84
N SER A 93 -23.79 -6.00 32.43
CA SER A 93 -25.23 -5.77 32.23
C SER A 93 -25.98 -6.90 32.91
N GLY A 94 -25.86 -6.93 34.23
CA GLY A 94 -26.58 -7.84 35.10
C GLY A 94 -26.42 -7.32 36.51
N ASP A 95 -27.33 -6.44 36.91
CA ASP A 95 -27.66 -6.15 38.30
C ASP A 95 -27.88 -7.49 39.03
N ASN A 96 -26.81 -8.08 39.53
CA ASN A 96 -26.85 -9.33 40.27
C ASN A 96 -26.45 -9.00 41.69
N LEU A 97 -27.37 -8.31 42.37
CA LEU A 97 -27.44 -8.26 43.82
C LEU A 97 -27.43 -9.72 44.32
N ILE A 98 -26.25 -10.22 44.66
CA ILE A 98 -26.08 -11.58 45.17
C ILE A 98 -26.77 -11.59 46.54
N ASP A 99 -27.94 -12.24 46.63
CA ASP A 99 -28.69 -12.37 47.86
C ASP A 99 -27.84 -13.11 48.91
N ALA A 100 -27.55 -12.44 50.02
CA ALA A 100 -26.73 -12.94 51.12
C ALA A 100 -27.31 -14.21 51.77
N SER A 101 -28.56 -14.58 51.45
CA SER A 101 -29.18 -15.85 51.85
C SER A 101 -28.61 -17.08 51.14
N MET A 102 -27.90 -16.90 50.01
CA MET A 102 -27.35 -17.99 49.20
C MET A 102 -25.91 -18.37 49.54
N LEU A 103 -25.29 -17.71 50.53
CA LEU A 103 -23.97 -18.09 51.01
C LEU A 103 -24.10 -19.24 52.02
N PRO A 104 -23.42 -20.38 51.81
CA PRO A 104 -23.40 -21.43 52.82
C PRO A 104 -22.73 -20.89 54.09
N PRO A 105 -23.34 -21.04 55.27
CA PRO A 105 -22.71 -20.64 56.52
C PRO A 105 -21.46 -21.50 56.75
N GLY A 106 -20.44 -20.87 57.33
CA GLY A 106 -19.09 -21.41 57.51
C GLY A 106 -18.99 -22.71 58.29
#